data_AF-I2QF77-F1
#
_entry.id   AF-I2QF77-F1
#
_cell.length_a   1.000
_cell.length_b   1.000
_cell.length_c   1.000
_cell.angle_alpha   90.00
_cell.angle_beta   90.00
_cell.angle_gamma   90.00
#
_symmetry.space_group_name_H-M   'P 1'
#
loop_
_entity.id
_entity.type
_entity.pdbx_description
1 polymer ?
#
loop_
_entity_poly.entity_id
_entity_poly.type
_entity_poly.pdbx_seq_one_letter_code
_entity_poly.pdbx_strand_id
1 'polypeptide(L)'
;MSSIRQIEANRANAKRSTGPTTAGGKARSSRNALRHGLARSCKPDEPEVATLMIAVSAGLGCDTGSDTVAALANAKCDLWRVRRVRQALLAHLLDGPIDAIARRLNGLERYERSALAAQKRALHSLKAPRV
;
A
#
# COMPACT_ATOMS: atom_id res chain seq x y z
N MET A 1 -5.74 -5.12 -18.74
CA MET A 1 -6.09 -6.57 -18.79
C MET A 1 -4.80 -7.36 -18.82
N SER A 2 -4.70 -8.46 -18.08
CA SER A 2 -3.53 -9.35 -18.16
C SER A 2 -3.65 -10.27 -19.37
N SER A 3 -2.58 -10.48 -20.12
CA SER A 3 -2.59 -11.38 -21.28
C SER A 3 -2.72 -12.84 -20.84
N ILE A 4 -3.15 -13.72 -21.75
CA ILE A 4 -3.19 -15.18 -21.51
C ILE A 4 -1.82 -15.69 -21.04
N ARG A 5 -0.73 -15.22 -21.66
CA ARG A 5 0.65 -15.54 -21.25
C ARG A 5 0.94 -15.11 -19.80
N GLN A 6 0.48 -13.93 -19.38
CA GLN A 6 0.65 -13.49 -17.99
C GLN A 6 -0.18 -14.32 -17.01
N ILE A 7 -1.39 -14.73 -17.39
CA ILE A 7 -2.26 -15.58 -16.56
C ILE A 7 -1.64 -16.97 -16.37
N GLU A 8 -1.13 -17.58 -17.44
CA GLU A 8 -0.47 -18.88 -17.39
C GLU A 8 0.83 -18.83 -16.57
N ALA A 9 1.65 -17.80 -16.78
CA ALA A 9 2.85 -17.56 -15.98
C ALA A 9 2.51 -17.37 -14.48
N ASN A 10 1.47 -16.61 -14.16
CA ASN A 10 1.01 -16.45 -12.78
C ASN A 10 0.53 -17.77 -12.18
N ARG A 11 -0.18 -18.62 -12.94
CA ARG A 11 -0.58 -19.95 -12.48
C ARG A 11 0.62 -20.87 -12.24
N ALA A 12 1.61 -20.88 -13.14
CA ALA A 12 2.83 -21.66 -12.98
C ALA A 12 3.66 -21.19 -11.78
N ASN A 13 3.79 -19.88 -11.59
CA ASN A 13 4.48 -19.29 -10.45
C ASN A 13 3.73 -19.55 -9.14
N ALA A 14 2.40 -19.50 -9.15
CA ALA A 14 1.58 -19.84 -7.99
C ALA A 14 1.78 -21.30 -7.55
N LYS A 15 1.88 -22.25 -8.49
CA LYS A 15 2.21 -23.66 -8.20
C LYS A 15 3.60 -23.84 -7.56
N ARG A 16 4.55 -22.95 -7.85
CA ARG A 16 5.90 -22.95 -7.25
C ARG A 16 5.99 -22.14 -5.96
N SER A 17 4.98 -21.33 -5.63
CA SER A 17 4.97 -20.48 -4.45
C SER A 17 4.72 -21.33 -3.19
N THR A 18 5.77 -21.53 -2.40
CA THR A 18 5.74 -22.27 -1.12
C THR A 18 5.37 -21.36 0.05
N GLY A 19 4.47 -20.40 -0.18
CA GLY A 19 3.98 -19.51 0.87
C GLY A 19 3.49 -20.28 2.10
N PRO A 20 3.43 -19.64 3.28
CA PRO A 20 3.13 -20.35 4.52
C PRO A 20 1.74 -21.02 4.48
N THR A 21 1.73 -22.36 4.43
CA THR A 21 0.50 -23.16 4.41
C THR A 21 0.02 -23.54 5.81
N THR A 22 0.93 -23.60 6.78
CA THR A 22 0.63 -23.95 8.18
C THR A 22 0.17 -22.73 8.99
N ALA A 23 -0.63 -22.96 10.04
CA ALA A 23 -1.06 -21.91 10.96
C ALA A 23 0.13 -21.16 11.58
N GLY A 24 1.17 -21.88 12.01
CA GLY A 24 2.41 -21.29 12.53
C GLY A 24 3.19 -20.49 11.47
N GLY A 25 3.22 -20.95 10.22
CA GLY A 25 3.79 -20.19 9.10
C GLY A 25 3.06 -18.88 8.86
N LYS A 26 1.72 -18.92 8.85
CA LYS A 26 0.87 -17.73 8.66
C LYS A 26 1.04 -16.74 9.81
N ALA A 27 1.09 -17.22 11.06
CA ALA A 27 1.33 -16.40 12.24
C ALA A 27 2.71 -15.73 12.24
N ARG A 28 3.75 -16.40 11.74
CA ARG A 28 5.07 -15.75 11.55
C ARG A 28 5.02 -14.71 10.44
N SER A 29 4.35 -15.01 9.33
CA SER A 29 4.22 -14.07 8.21
C SER A 29 3.40 -12.82 8.59
N SER A 30 2.34 -12.95 9.40
CA SER A 30 1.54 -11.82 9.85
C SER A 30 2.32 -10.81 10.71
N ARG A 31 3.34 -11.27 11.45
CA ARG A 31 4.25 -10.37 12.19
C ARG A 31 5.04 -9.44 11.29
N ASN A 32 5.22 -9.77 10.00
CA ASN A 32 5.86 -8.85 9.05
C ASN A 32 5.07 -7.56 8.90
N ALA A 33 3.73 -7.62 9.00
CA ALA A 33 2.88 -6.42 8.98
C ALA A 33 3.10 -5.53 10.21
N LEU A 34 3.46 -6.12 11.36
CA LEU A 34 3.66 -5.41 12.62
C LEU A 34 5.07 -4.81 12.77
N ARG A 35 6.07 -5.31 12.03
CA ARG A 35 7.47 -4.89 12.20
C ARG A 35 7.73 -3.43 11.84
N HIS A 36 7.12 -2.94 10.76
CA HIS A 36 7.28 -1.57 10.30
C HIS A 36 5.95 -0.94 9.85
N GLY A 37 4.81 -1.62 10.05
CA GLY A 37 3.46 -1.10 9.75
C GLY A 37 3.09 -0.99 8.27
N LEU A 38 4.06 -1.04 7.34
CA LEU A 38 3.81 -0.83 5.90
C LEU A 38 3.35 -2.08 5.13
N ALA A 39 3.43 -3.26 5.74
CA ALA A 39 2.96 -4.50 5.10
C ALA A 39 1.42 -4.69 5.21
N ARG A 40 0.74 -3.76 5.88
CA ARG A 40 -0.72 -3.69 5.99
C ARG A 40 -1.19 -2.40 5.32
N SER A 41 -2.12 -2.51 4.39
CA SER A 41 -2.81 -1.35 3.81
C SER A 41 -3.69 -0.68 4.85
N CYS A 42 -3.84 0.64 4.71
CA CYS A 42 -4.86 1.38 5.45
C CYS A 42 -6.25 0.79 5.19
N LYS A 43 -7.07 0.75 6.24
CA LYS A 43 -8.47 0.35 6.16
C LYS A 43 -9.38 1.59 6.20
N PRO A 44 -10.54 1.55 5.53
CA PRO A 44 -11.49 2.68 5.51
C PRO A 44 -11.97 3.14 6.88
N ASP A 45 -12.05 2.23 7.85
CA ASP A 45 -12.49 2.49 9.23
C ASP A 45 -11.41 3.16 10.10
N GLU A 46 -10.17 3.28 9.60
CA GLU A 46 -9.14 4.04 10.30
C GLU A 46 -9.47 5.54 10.23
N PRO A 47 -9.34 6.28 11.35
CA PRO A 47 -9.83 7.65 11.46
C PRO A 47 -9.19 8.60 10.44
N GLU A 48 -7.90 8.39 10.15
CA GLU A 48 -7.14 9.13 9.16
C GLU A 48 -7.71 8.96 7.75
N VAL A 49 -8.13 7.73 7.41
CA VAL A 49 -8.71 7.40 6.11
C VAL A 49 -10.12 7.96 6.02
N ALA A 50 -10.94 7.75 7.05
CA ALA A 50 -12.30 8.28 7.09
C ALA A 50 -12.32 9.81 6.94
N THR A 51 -11.42 10.50 7.65
CA THR A 51 -11.25 11.96 7.53
C THR A 51 -10.87 12.36 6.10
N LEU A 52 -9.92 11.64 5.50
CA LEU A 52 -9.51 11.93 4.13
C LEU A 52 -10.59 11.61 3.11
N MET A 53 -11.39 10.56 3.32
CA MET A 53 -12.54 10.24 2.48
C MET A 53 -13.55 11.39 2.49
N ILE A 54 -13.88 11.93 3.66
CA ILE A 54 -14.78 13.09 3.79
C ILE A 54 -14.21 14.29 3.01
N ALA A 55 -12.93 14.61 3.20
CA ALA A 55 -12.29 15.73 2.52
C ALA A 55 -12.26 15.57 0.99
N VAL A 56 -11.96 14.35 0.49
CA VAL A 56 -11.94 14.05 -0.94
C VAL A 56 -13.36 14.10 -1.53
N SER A 57 -14.34 13.52 -0.85
CA SER A 57 -15.76 13.58 -1.24
C SER A 57 -16.26 15.02 -1.34
N ALA A 58 -15.99 15.84 -0.32
CA ALA A 58 -16.37 17.26 -0.31
C ALA A 58 -15.71 18.02 -1.47
N GLY A 59 -14.42 17.78 -1.73
CA GLY A 59 -13.69 18.45 -2.82
C GLY A 59 -14.12 18.01 -4.23
N LEU A 60 -14.67 16.82 -4.39
CA LEU A 60 -15.13 16.27 -5.66
C LEU A 60 -16.65 16.42 -5.87
N GLY A 61 -17.39 16.88 -4.86
CA GLY A 61 -18.85 16.98 -4.90
C GLY A 61 -19.55 15.62 -5.04
N CYS A 62 -18.99 14.56 -4.45
CA CYS A 62 -19.56 13.22 -4.51
C CYS A 62 -19.79 12.62 -3.12
N ASP A 63 -20.84 11.80 -3.00
CA ASP A 63 -21.22 11.20 -1.73
C ASP A 63 -20.09 10.37 -1.11
N THR A 64 -19.97 10.50 0.21
CA THR A 64 -19.08 9.68 1.03
C THR A 64 -19.47 8.21 0.91
N GLY A 65 -18.60 7.37 0.37
CA GLY A 65 -18.84 5.92 0.23
C GLY A 65 -18.55 5.34 -1.15
N SER A 66 -18.15 6.12 -2.15
CA SER A 66 -17.65 5.54 -3.41
C SER A 66 -16.37 4.74 -3.17
N ASP A 67 -16.33 3.49 -3.66
CA ASP A 67 -15.14 2.64 -3.66
C ASP A 67 -13.90 3.35 -4.23
N THR A 68 -14.11 4.25 -5.21
CA THR A 68 -13.02 5.03 -5.81
C THR A 68 -12.44 6.08 -4.85
N VAL A 69 -13.29 6.73 -4.06
CA VAL A 69 -12.88 7.69 -3.03
C VAL A 69 -12.17 6.96 -1.89
N ALA A 70 -12.71 5.83 -1.43
CA ALA A 70 -12.08 4.99 -0.42
C ALA A 70 -10.71 4.47 -0.89
N ALA A 71 -10.61 4.00 -2.14
CA ALA A 71 -9.34 3.56 -2.73
C ALA A 71 -8.31 4.69 -2.82
N LEU A 72 -8.73 5.91 -3.18
CA LEU A 72 -7.85 7.07 -3.24
C LEU A 72 -7.37 7.48 -1.84
N ALA A 73 -8.28 7.55 -0.86
CA ALA A 73 -7.96 7.89 0.52
C ALA A 73 -6.98 6.88 1.13
N ASN A 74 -7.24 5.58 0.98
CA ASN A 74 -6.33 4.52 1.42
C ASN A 74 -4.94 4.65 0.80
N ALA A 75 -4.86 4.84 -0.52
CA ALA A 75 -3.57 4.98 -1.22
C ALA A 75 -2.79 6.22 -0.73
N LYS A 76 -3.48 7.32 -0.42
CA LYS A 76 -2.87 8.52 0.16
C LYS A 76 -2.36 8.30 1.58
N CYS A 77 -3.15 7.64 2.43
CA CYS A 77 -2.72 7.28 3.77
C CYS A 77 -1.52 6.32 3.76
N ASP A 78 -1.50 5.33 2.86
CA ASP A 78 -0.35 4.44 2.66
C ASP A 78 0.91 5.24 2.27
N LEU A 79 0.80 6.19 1.34
CA LEU A 79 1.92 7.08 0.98
C LEU A 79 2.42 7.91 2.16
N TRP A 80 1.52 8.44 2.98
CA TRP A 80 1.89 9.20 4.17
C TRP A 80 2.63 8.34 5.18
N ARG A 81 2.19 7.09 5.41
CA ARG A 81 2.90 6.13 6.27
C ARG A 81 4.30 5.85 5.74
N VAL A 82 4.45 5.59 4.44
CA VAL A 82 5.77 5.36 3.83
C VAL A 82 6.68 6.57 4.02
N ARG A 83 6.17 7.79 3.81
CA ARG A 83 6.93 9.03 4.01
C ARG A 83 7.34 9.24 5.46
N ARG A 84 6.45 8.96 6.42
CA ARG A 84 6.75 9.04 7.85
C ARG A 84 7.87 8.07 8.25
N VAL A 85 7.81 6.83 7.77
CA VAL A 85 8.89 5.85 8.01
C VAL A 85 10.19 6.27 7.34
N ARG A 86 10.14 6.79 6.10
CA ARG A 86 11.31 7.33 5.42
C ARG A 86 11.96 8.45 6.21
N GLN A 87 11.17 9.42 6.69
CA GLN A 87 11.67 10.53 7.49
C GLN A 87 12.34 10.04 8.78
N ALA A 88 11.72 9.10 9.50
CA ALA A 88 12.32 8.50 10.69
C ALA A 88 13.64 7.79 10.38
N LEU A 89 13.74 7.05 9.28
CA LEU A 89 14.98 6.41 8.84
C LEU A 89 16.06 7.42 8.46
N LEU A 90 15.69 8.50 7.77
CA LEU A 90 16.63 9.57 7.40
C LEU A 90 17.16 10.28 8.65
N ALA A 91 16.31 10.53 9.67
CA ALA A 91 16.76 11.09 10.94
C ALA A 91 17.80 10.19 11.63
N HIS A 92 17.63 8.87 11.56
CA HIS A 92 18.60 7.91 12.10
C HIS A 92 19.93 7.85 11.36
N LEU A 93 20.07 8.46 10.17
CA LEU A 93 21.38 8.51 9.48
C LEU A 93 22.42 9.29 10.29
N LEU A 94 21.97 10.16 11.19
CA LEU A 94 22.84 10.95 12.07
C LEU A 94 23.42 10.10 13.22
N ASP A 95 22.71 9.05 13.64
CA ASP A 95 23.00 8.31 14.88
C ASP A 95 23.32 6.82 14.66
N GLY A 96 23.20 6.31 13.44
CA GLY A 96 23.19 4.87 13.17
C GLY A 96 24.06 4.41 12.01
N PRO A 97 24.25 3.09 11.86
CA PRO A 97 25.05 2.53 10.79
C PRO A 97 24.40 2.78 9.42
N ILE A 98 25.05 3.63 8.62
CA ILE A 98 24.56 4.13 7.33
C ILE A 98 24.08 2.98 6.42
N ASP A 99 24.86 1.92 6.27
CA ASP A 99 24.53 0.79 5.38
C ASP A 99 23.25 0.03 5.78
N ALA A 100 23.00 -0.11 7.08
CA ALA A 100 21.79 -0.76 7.56
C ALA A 100 20.55 0.11 7.26
N ILE A 101 20.70 1.43 7.41
CA ILE A 101 19.63 2.39 7.15
C ILE A 101 19.37 2.51 5.65
N ALA A 102 20.42 2.61 4.82
CA ALA A 102 20.33 2.64 3.36
C ALA A 102 19.58 1.41 2.80
N ARG A 103 19.89 0.21 3.30
CA ARG A 103 19.14 -1.01 2.91
C ARG A 103 17.66 -0.92 3.26
N ARG A 104 17.31 -0.37 4.44
CA ARG A 104 15.91 -0.19 4.84
C ARG A 104 15.21 0.86 3.98
N LEU A 105 15.89 1.96 3.63
CA LEU A 105 15.39 2.99 2.73
C LEU A 105 15.08 2.43 1.34
N ASN A 106 15.99 1.64 0.77
CA ASN A 106 15.76 0.95 -0.51
C ASN A 106 14.54 0.00 -0.44
N GLY A 107 14.36 -0.68 0.70
CA GLY A 107 13.19 -1.51 0.96
C GLY A 107 11.85 -0.75 0.93
N LEU A 108 11.84 0.56 1.21
CA LEU A 108 10.62 1.38 1.17
C LEU A 108 10.10 1.61 -0.24
N GLU A 109 10.97 1.57 -1.25
CA GLU A 109 10.59 1.84 -2.64
C GLU A 109 9.47 0.90 -3.12
N ARG A 110 9.48 -0.36 -2.66
CA ARG A 110 8.43 -1.33 -2.98
C ARG A 110 7.05 -0.84 -2.54
N TYR A 111 6.96 -0.32 -1.30
CA TYR A 111 5.70 0.15 -0.73
C TYR A 111 5.27 1.46 -1.38
N GLU A 112 6.21 2.37 -1.65
CA GLU A 112 5.92 3.61 -2.36
C GLU A 112 5.38 3.36 -3.77
N ARG A 113 6.05 2.50 -4.55
CA ARG A 113 5.60 2.14 -5.90
C ARG A 113 4.21 1.51 -5.87
N SER A 114 3.94 0.64 -4.90
CA SER A 114 2.61 0.01 -4.74
C SER A 114 1.52 1.03 -4.45
N ALA A 115 1.77 1.94 -3.49
CA ALA A 115 0.83 2.97 -3.09
C ALA A 115 0.60 4.03 -4.20
N LEU A 116 1.66 4.45 -4.90
CA LEU A 116 1.55 5.32 -6.08
C LEU A 116 0.75 4.67 -7.21
N ALA A 117 0.96 3.36 -7.46
CA ALA A 117 0.20 2.64 -8.45
C ALA A 117 -1.29 2.53 -8.06
N ALA A 118 -1.60 2.32 -6.77
CA ALA A 118 -2.97 2.34 -6.25
C ALA A 118 -3.62 3.72 -6.42
N GLN A 119 -2.92 4.79 -6.04
CA GLN A 119 -3.38 6.17 -6.22
C GLN A 119 -3.66 6.46 -7.70
N LYS A 120 -2.75 6.08 -8.59
CA LYS A 120 -2.92 6.27 -10.03
C LYS A 120 -4.18 5.57 -10.52
N ARG A 121 -4.41 4.30 -10.16
CA ARG A 121 -5.61 3.55 -10.54
C ARG A 121 -6.88 4.25 -10.07
N ALA A 122 -6.94 4.65 -8.79
CA ALA A 122 -8.11 5.34 -8.24
C ALA A 122 -8.41 6.65 -8.98
N LEU A 123 -7.38 7.44 -9.29
CA LEU A 123 -7.52 8.67 -10.08
C LEU A 123 -8.00 8.41 -11.52
N HIS A 124 -7.60 7.29 -12.14
CA HIS A 124 -8.12 6.93 -13.47
C HIS A 124 -9.60 6.55 -13.39
N SER A 125 -10.01 5.80 -12.36
CA SER A 125 -11.41 5.45 -12.14
C SER A 125 -12.31 6.65 -11.89
N LEU A 126 -11.79 7.72 -11.27
CA LEU A 126 -12.52 8.99 -11.10
C LEU A 126 -12.70 9.77 -12.41
N LYS A 127 -11.78 9.60 -13.37
CA LYS A 127 -11.84 10.28 -14.68
C LYS A 127 -12.65 9.52 -15.73
N ALA A 128 -12.87 8.22 -15.53
CA ALA A 128 -13.65 7.42 -16.47
C ALA A 128 -15.13 7.87 -16.41
N PRO A 129 -15.83 8.01 -17.56
CA PRO A 129 -17.25 8.30 -17.55
C PRO A 129 -17.99 7.20 -16.78
N ARG A 130 -18.87 7.60 -15.86
CA ARG A 130 -19.82 6.68 -15.23
C ARG A 130 -20.77 6.23 -16.34
N VAL A 131 -20.64 4.97 -16.77
CA VAL A 131 -21.56 4.31 -17.71
C VAL A 131 -22.91 4.10 -17.04
#